data_AF-A0A6C0EDX6-F1
#
_entry.id   AF-A0A6C0EDX6-F1
#
_cell.length_a   1.000
_cell.length_b   1.000
_cell.length_c   1.000
_cell.angle_alpha   90.00
_cell.angle_beta   90.00
_cell.angle_gamma   90.00
#
_symmetry.space_group_name_H-M   'P 1'
#
loop_
_entity.id
_entity.type
_entity.pdbx_description
1 polymer ?
#
loop_
_entity_poly.entity_id
_entity_poly.type
_entity_poly.pdbx_seq_one_letter_code
_entity_poly.pdbx_strand_id
1 'polypeptide(L)'
;MDSITISLTNNLDKSETDVKDLEKNNENIDIVLRQTNYTKEVAIQKLKEHNNNTINVIKEYMGVKPTEKKAPIKSLNQEIYRQIRIKLDTSMDEYRAKQDGKITII
;
A
#
# COMPACT_ATOMS: atom_id res chain seq x y z
N MET A 1 -58.86 -19.08 14.77
CA MET A 1 -59.07 -19.22 16.22
C MET A 1 -58.79 -20.67 16.61
N ASP A 2 -57.74 -21.15 17.28
CA ASP A 2 -56.34 -20.71 17.55
C ASP A 2 -55.55 -21.97 18.04
N SER A 3 -54.22 -22.03 18.22
CA SER A 3 -53.19 -20.97 18.28
C SER A 3 -51.78 -21.46 17.86
N ILE A 4 -50.85 -20.51 17.70
CA ILE A 4 -49.38 -20.56 17.87
C ILE A 4 -48.67 -21.95 17.79
N THR A 5 -47.74 -22.09 16.84
CA THR A 5 -46.31 -22.41 17.15
C THR A 5 -45.40 -22.12 15.96
N ILE A 6 -44.20 -21.64 16.27
CA ILE A 6 -43.18 -21.19 15.30
C ILE A 6 -42.42 -22.40 14.75
N SER A 7 -42.18 -22.43 13.45
CA SER A 7 -41.11 -23.21 12.84
C SER A 7 -40.29 -22.36 11.89
N LEU A 8 -39.04 -22.11 12.27
CA LEU A 8 -38.01 -21.70 11.32
C LEU A 8 -37.84 -22.80 10.28
N THR A 9 -37.53 -22.44 9.02
CA THR A 9 -36.26 -22.85 8.39
C THR A 9 -36.08 -22.22 7.01
N ASN A 10 -34.85 -21.83 6.74
CA ASN A 10 -34.19 -21.80 5.43
C ASN A 10 -34.82 -20.97 4.30
N ASN A 11 -34.16 -19.85 3.99
CA ASN A 11 -33.48 -19.77 2.70
C ASN A 11 -32.07 -19.18 2.92
N LEU A 12 -31.07 -20.05 2.83
CA LEU A 12 -29.68 -19.64 2.71
C LEU A 12 -29.48 -19.14 1.28
N ASP A 13 -29.20 -17.86 1.11
CA ASP A 13 -28.04 -17.45 0.31
C ASP A 13 -27.57 -16.07 0.78
N LYS A 14 -26.80 -16.05 1.87
CA LYS A 14 -25.93 -14.93 2.21
C LYS A 14 -24.52 -15.42 1.96
N SER A 15 -23.93 -14.92 0.87
CA SER A 15 -22.63 -15.30 0.36
C SER A 15 -21.57 -15.30 1.47
N GLU A 16 -20.87 -16.43 1.58
CA GLU A 16 -19.86 -16.74 2.60
C GLU A 16 -18.63 -15.80 2.58
N THR A 17 -18.59 -14.90 1.58
CA THR A 17 -17.63 -13.81 1.42
C THR A 17 -17.78 -12.70 2.44
N ASP A 18 -19.02 -12.31 2.78
CA ASP A 18 -19.28 -11.00 3.39
C ASP A 18 -18.93 -10.94 4.89
N VAL A 19 -18.96 -12.09 5.56
CA VAL A 19 -18.64 -12.21 6.99
C VAL A 19 -17.13 -12.04 7.23
N LYS A 20 -16.30 -12.58 6.33
CA LYS A 20 -14.83 -12.54 6.43
C LYS A 20 -14.27 -11.13 6.31
N ASP A 21 -14.89 -10.30 5.48
CA ASP A 21 -14.48 -8.92 5.29
C ASP A 21 -14.82 -8.05 6.51
N LEU A 22 -15.93 -8.33 7.22
CA LEU A 22 -16.27 -7.57 8.44
C LEU A 22 -15.29 -7.80 9.59
N GLU A 23 -14.88 -9.04 9.87
CA GLU A 23 -13.92 -9.33 10.95
C GLU A 23 -12.56 -8.71 10.66
N LYS A 24 -12.06 -8.88 9.43
CA LYS A 24 -10.78 -8.31 8.99
C LYS A 24 -10.79 -6.78 8.96
N ASN A 25 -11.95 -6.16 8.73
CA ASN A 25 -12.11 -4.72 8.86
C ASN A 25 -11.96 -4.25 10.32
N ASN A 26 -12.51 -4.98 11.30
CA ASN A 26 -12.39 -4.62 12.71
C ASN A 26 -10.92 -4.66 13.20
N GLU A 27 -10.19 -5.73 12.91
CA GLU A 27 -8.75 -5.81 13.27
C GLU A 27 -7.94 -4.65 12.69
N ASN A 28 -8.20 -4.29 11.43
CA ASN A 28 -7.54 -3.19 10.75
C ASN A 28 -7.87 -1.83 11.39
N ILE A 29 -9.13 -1.61 11.78
CA ILE A 29 -9.58 -0.41 12.49
C ILE A 29 -8.88 -0.32 13.86
N ASP A 30 -8.85 -1.39 14.63
CA ASP A 30 -8.23 -1.40 15.96
C ASP A 30 -6.72 -1.17 15.91
N ILE A 31 -6.03 -1.63 14.86
CA ILE A 31 -4.62 -1.30 14.60
C ILE A 31 -4.44 0.20 14.36
N VAL A 32 -5.30 0.84 13.56
CA VAL A 32 -5.23 2.29 13.30
C VAL A 32 -5.56 3.09 14.56
N LEU A 33 -6.62 2.75 15.29
CA LEU A 33 -7.04 3.43 16.53
C LEU A 33 -5.98 3.34 17.63
N ARG A 34 -5.23 2.22 17.71
CA ARG A 34 -4.16 2.06 18.70
C ARG A 34 -2.87 2.83 18.35
N GLN A 35 -2.76 3.39 17.15
CA GLN A 35 -1.56 4.09 16.66
C GLN A 35 -1.82 5.55 16.25
N THR A 36 -3.07 6.00 16.25
CA THR A 36 -3.51 7.33 15.79
C THR A 36 -4.62 7.87 16.69
N ASN A 37 -4.79 9.19 16.77
CA ASN A 37 -5.90 9.81 17.51
C ASN A 37 -7.20 9.93 16.67
N TYR A 38 -7.38 9.09 15.66
CA TYR A 38 -8.60 9.08 14.84
C TYR A 38 -9.80 8.50 15.61
N THR A 39 -11.01 8.97 15.30
CA THR A 39 -12.24 8.30 15.75
C THR A 39 -12.52 7.08 14.87
N LYS A 40 -13.44 6.21 15.30
CA LYS A 40 -13.77 4.97 14.57
C LYS A 40 -14.30 5.27 13.16
N GLU A 41 -15.08 6.32 13.00
CA GLU A 41 -15.64 6.77 11.70
C GLU A 41 -14.51 7.25 10.77
N VAL A 42 -13.59 8.06 11.28
CA VAL A 42 -12.45 8.58 10.52
C VAL A 42 -11.50 7.45 10.12
N ALA A 43 -11.23 6.50 11.02
CA ALA A 43 -10.41 5.32 10.72
C ALA A 43 -11.05 4.45 9.61
N ILE A 44 -12.36 4.21 9.64
CA ILE A 44 -13.09 3.49 8.58
C ILE A 44 -13.00 4.24 7.25
N GLN A 45 -13.22 5.55 7.25
CA GLN A 45 -13.18 6.37 6.04
C GLN A 45 -11.77 6.37 5.41
N LYS A 46 -10.73 6.54 6.23
CA LYS A 46 -9.32 6.46 5.81
C LYS A 46 -8.92 5.08 5.31
N LEU A 47 -9.40 4.01 5.94
CA LEU A 47 -9.15 2.65 5.46
C LEU A 47 -9.80 2.40 4.08
N LYS A 48 -11.01 2.92 3.83
CA LYS A 48 -11.64 2.89 2.50
C LYS A 48 -10.81 3.64 1.45
N GLU A 49 -10.38 4.86 1.76
CA GLU A 49 -9.51 5.67 0.89
C GLU A 49 -8.20 4.96 0.52
N HIS A 50 -7.64 4.18 1.46
CA HIS A 50 -6.37 3.47 1.28
C HIS A 50 -6.51 1.98 0.91
N ASN A 51 -7.66 1.53 0.41
CA ASN A 51 -7.94 0.14 0.04
C ASN A 51 -7.60 -0.87 1.16
N ASN A 52 -8.08 -0.61 2.37
CA ASN A 52 -7.82 -1.36 3.60
C ASN A 52 -6.34 -1.52 3.99
N ASN A 53 -5.45 -0.68 3.46
CA ASN A 53 -4.03 -0.71 3.82
C ASN A 53 -3.74 0.14 5.07
N THR A 54 -3.89 -0.48 6.25
CA THR A 54 -3.56 0.09 7.58
C THR A 54 -2.20 0.78 7.63
N ILE A 55 -1.17 0.16 7.03
CA ILE A 55 0.20 0.69 7.02
C ILE A 55 0.28 2.02 6.26
N ASN A 56 -0.48 2.18 5.17
CA ASN A 56 -0.52 3.44 4.43
C ASN A 56 -1.26 4.54 5.21
N VAL A 57 -2.37 4.22 5.89
CA VAL A 57 -3.10 5.17 6.74
C VAL A 57 -2.21 5.66 7.90
N ILE A 58 -1.48 4.76 8.56
CA ILE A 58 -0.55 5.12 9.64
C ILE A 58 0.61 5.97 9.11
N LYS A 59 1.15 5.67 7.92
CA LYS A 59 2.20 6.47 7.29
C LYS A 59 1.71 7.88 6.90
N GLU A 60 0.49 8.00 6.38
CA GLU A 60 -0.15 9.29 6.09
C GLU A 60 -0.28 10.12 7.38
N TYR A 61 -0.83 9.53 8.45
CA TYR A 61 -0.95 10.19 9.76
C TYR A 61 0.41 10.63 10.34
N MET A 62 1.45 9.80 10.17
CA MET A 62 2.83 10.13 10.58
C MET A 62 3.56 11.12 9.64
N GLY A 63 2.91 11.61 8.57
CA GLY A 63 3.53 12.52 7.60
C GLY A 63 4.62 11.87 6.73
N VAL A 64 4.75 10.54 6.77
CA VAL A 64 5.74 9.79 6.00
C VAL A 64 5.22 9.63 4.58
N LYS A 65 5.76 10.44 3.65
CA LYS A 65 5.46 10.31 2.21
C LYS A 65 5.63 8.85 1.77
N PRO A 66 4.72 8.29 0.96
CA PRO A 66 4.82 6.92 0.51
C PRO A 66 6.14 6.73 -0.25
N THR A 67 7.06 5.97 0.35
CA THR A 67 8.31 5.58 -0.31
C THR A 67 7.94 4.86 -1.60
N GLU A 68 8.35 5.42 -2.75
CA GLU A 68 8.26 4.73 -4.03
C GLU A 68 8.83 3.32 -3.86
N LYS A 69 8.00 2.31 -4.14
CA LYS A 69 8.41 0.92 -4.02
C LYS A 69 9.49 0.67 -5.07
N LYS A 70 10.77 0.79 -4.67
CA LYS A 70 11.90 0.35 -5.49
C LYS A 70 11.56 -1.05 -6.00
N ALA A 71 11.55 -1.22 -7.31
CA ALA A 71 11.09 -2.45 -7.94
C ALA A 71 11.77 -3.66 -7.26
N PRO A 72 11.01 -4.68 -6.82
CA PRO A 72 11.58 -5.78 -6.07
C PRO A 72 12.63 -6.48 -6.94
N ILE A 73 13.86 -6.56 -6.42
CA ILE A 73 14.97 -7.24 -7.07
C ILE A 73 14.61 -8.73 -7.12
N LYS A 74 14.18 -9.24 -8.28
CA LYS A 74 13.68 -10.62 -8.39
C LYS A 74 14.81 -11.65 -8.47
N SER A 75 16.05 -11.21 -8.75
CA SER A 75 17.22 -12.07 -8.88
C SER A 75 18.52 -11.27 -8.74
N LEU A 76 19.57 -11.91 -8.22
CA LEU A 76 20.93 -11.38 -8.18
C LEU A 76 21.39 -10.86 -9.56
N ASN A 77 21.05 -11.57 -10.63
CA ASN A 77 21.42 -11.17 -12.00
C ASN A 77 20.78 -9.84 -12.39
N GLN A 78 19.55 -9.55 -11.95
CA GLN A 78 18.90 -8.27 -12.23
C GLN A 78 19.61 -7.09 -11.56
N GLU A 79 20.13 -7.31 -10.34
CA GLU A 79 20.91 -6.29 -9.64
C GLU A 79 22.30 -6.10 -10.26
N ILE A 80 22.95 -7.19 -10.72
CA ILE A 80 24.20 -7.09 -11.50
C ILE A 80 23.99 -6.27 -12.78
N TYR A 81 22.96 -6.57 -13.59
CA TYR A 81 22.65 -5.81 -14.80
C TYR A 81 22.30 -4.35 -14.51
N ARG A 82 21.58 -4.08 -13.40
CA ARG A 82 21.28 -2.73 -12.93
C ARG A 82 22.55 -1.94 -12.61
N GLN A 83 23.48 -2.54 -11.85
CA GLN A 83 24.73 -1.88 -11.46
C GLN A 83 25.65 -1.61 -12.66
N ILE A 84 25.70 -2.53 -13.63
CA ILE A 84 26.44 -2.33 -14.88
C ILE A 84 25.90 -1.11 -15.62
N ARG A 85 24.56 -1.02 -15.78
CA ARG A 85 23.91 0.14 -16.42
C ARG A 85 24.24 1.45 -15.71
N ILE A 86 24.01 1.51 -14.39
CA ILE A 86 24.26 2.73 -13.59
C ILE A 86 25.71 3.21 -13.73
N LYS A 87 26.70 2.30 -13.64
CA LYS A 87 28.12 2.65 -13.79
C LYS A 87 28.44 3.19 -15.18
N LEU A 88 27.88 2.57 -16.22
CA LEU A 88 28.10 2.96 -17.61
C LEU A 88 27.48 4.33 -17.90
N ASP A 89 26.22 4.54 -17.51
CA ASP A 89 25.51 5.83 -17.63
C ASP A 89 26.30 6.95 -16.92
N THR A 90 26.69 6.72 -15.65
CA THR A 90 27.48 7.70 -14.86
C THR A 90 28.81 8.05 -15.54
N SER A 91 29.53 7.04 -16.07
CA SER A 91 30.81 7.27 -16.76
C SER A 91 30.66 8.05 -18.07
N MET A 92 29.54 7.88 -18.78
CA MET A 92 29.23 8.64 -19.99
C MET A 92 28.85 10.08 -19.68
N ASP A 93 28.08 10.32 -18.62
CA ASP A 93 27.68 11.66 -18.21
C ASP A 93 28.87 12.45 -17.65
N GLU A 94 29.77 11.81 -16.89
CA GLU A 94 31.05 12.40 -16.51
C GLU A 94 31.92 12.80 -17.72
N TYR A 95 31.95 11.96 -18.76
CA TYR A 95 32.70 12.26 -19.97
C TYR A 95 32.09 13.45 -20.73
N ARG A 96 30.77 13.48 -20.89
CA ARG A 96 30.03 14.59 -21.52
C ARG A 96 30.27 15.91 -20.79
N ALA A 97 30.06 15.94 -19.47
CA ALA A 97 30.29 17.13 -18.65
C ALA A 97 31.74 17.66 -18.77
N LYS A 98 32.74 16.76 -18.87
CA LYS A 98 34.15 17.12 -19.10
C LYS A 98 34.44 17.64 -20.51
N GLN A 99 33.61 17.35 -21.51
CA GLN A 99 33.74 17.90 -22.86
C GLN A 99 32.97 19.23 -22.99
N ASP A 100 31.74 19.30 -22.50
CA ASP A 100 30.92 20.54 -22.55
C ASP A 100 31.62 21.69 -21.81
N GLY A 101 32.19 21.41 -20.62
CA GLY A 101 32.99 22.38 -19.86
C GLY A 101 34.33 22.77 -20.52
N LYS A 102 34.81 22.06 -21.54
CA LYS A 102 35.96 22.45 -22.37
C LYS A 102 35.55 23.25 -23.61
N ILE A 103 34.34 23.02 -24.12
CA ILE A 103 33.83 23.65 -25.35
C ILE A 103 33.39 25.10 -25.10
N THR A 104 33.10 25.49 -23.86
CA THR A 104 32.68 26.87 -23.50
C THR A 104 33.83 27.91 -23.47
N ILE A 105 35.07 27.53 -23.78
CA ILE A 105 36.21 28.48 -23.86
C ILE A 105 36.42 28.90 -25.32
N ILE A 106 35.59 29.83 -25.80
CA ILE A 106 35.76 30.56 -27.08
C ILE A 106 35.38 32.03 -26.85
#